data_AF-A0A847JJ07-F1
#
_entry.id   AF-A0A847JJ07-F1
#
_cell.length_a   1.000
_cell.length_b   1.000
_cell.length_c   1.000
_cell.angle_alpha   90.00
_cell.angle_beta   90.00
_cell.angle_gamma   90.00
#
_symmetry.space_group_name_H-M   'P 1'
#
loop_
_entity.id
_entity.type
_entity.pdbx_description
1 polymer ?
#
loop_
_entity_poly.entity_id
_entity_poly.type
_entity_poly.pdbx_seq_one_letter_code
_entity_poly.pdbx_strand_id
1 'polypeptide(L)'
;MPSEKTDPRAEDLTPTRRPPRDVLGDAIDLYLRAPSHEKSEIRAFAALVDGLLDDASAIERRRIALALAPRADTPPEIARRLATDSIEIAEQMIERSPVLTSTDLVEIMRCGPAHVGCVGRRLDLAPDVAAVLIDNAVARPDSPPVVAGTRRRSDRSATIPPAPAVADAAPTSVAAPDLPPPMFRVPVRETPPAGTEAKTAAAPVTEPP
;
A
#
# COMPACT_ATOMS: atom_id res chain seq x y z
N MET A 1 -32.70 -44.11 -51.27
CA MET A 1 -31.29 -44.18 -51.74
C MET A 1 -31.07 -42.96 -52.63
N PRO A 2 -30.05 -42.11 -52.38
CA PRO A 2 -28.77 -42.46 -51.76
C PRO A 2 -28.56 -41.84 -50.36
N SER A 3 -27.84 -42.60 -49.56
CA SER A 3 -27.32 -42.25 -48.25
C SER A 3 -26.00 -41.49 -48.44
N GLU A 4 -25.93 -40.23 -48.03
CA GLU A 4 -24.67 -39.52 -47.90
C GLU A 4 -24.16 -39.72 -46.48
N LYS A 5 -23.36 -40.78 -46.33
CA LYS A 5 -22.65 -41.15 -45.11
C LYS A 5 -21.57 -40.09 -44.89
N THR A 6 -21.94 -38.98 -44.26
CA THR A 6 -21.00 -37.97 -43.79
C THR A 6 -20.20 -38.59 -42.64
N ASP A 7 -18.92 -38.79 -42.89
CA ASP A 7 -17.96 -39.43 -42.01
C ASP A 7 -17.77 -38.59 -40.73
N PRO A 8 -18.09 -39.11 -39.52
CA PRO A 8 -18.05 -38.32 -38.28
C PRO A 8 -16.62 -38.25 -37.67
N ARG A 9 -15.56 -38.38 -38.47
CA ARG A 9 -14.20 -38.60 -37.96
C ARG A 9 -13.19 -37.49 -38.23
N ALA A 10 -13.68 -36.25 -38.38
CA ALA A 10 -12.83 -35.05 -38.42
C ALA A 10 -12.97 -34.17 -37.17
N GLU A 11 -13.59 -34.68 -36.10
CA GLU A 11 -13.62 -34.01 -34.80
C GLU A 11 -12.62 -34.65 -33.84
N ASP A 12 -11.33 -34.34 -34.01
CA ASP A 12 -10.41 -34.33 -32.87
C ASP A 12 -9.11 -33.64 -33.26
N LEU A 13 -8.43 -33.01 -32.30
CA LEU A 13 -7.12 -32.35 -32.43
C LEU A 13 -7.07 -30.87 -32.85
N THR A 14 -8.11 -30.06 -32.60
CA THR A 14 -7.77 -28.70 -32.18
C THR A 14 -7.26 -28.84 -30.74
N PRO A 15 -5.96 -28.60 -30.45
CA PRO A 15 -5.55 -28.52 -29.07
C PRO A 15 -6.41 -27.41 -28.47
N THR A 16 -7.33 -27.77 -27.58
CA THR A 16 -8.03 -26.79 -26.76
C THR A 16 -6.92 -26.04 -26.04
N ARG A 17 -6.58 -24.86 -26.57
CA ARG A 17 -5.56 -23.99 -26.01
C ARG A 17 -6.10 -23.67 -24.64
N ARG A 18 -5.64 -24.39 -23.60
CA ARG A 18 -5.91 -24.00 -22.22
C ARG A 18 -5.61 -22.51 -22.17
N PRO A 19 -6.48 -21.70 -21.55
CA PRO A 19 -6.12 -20.31 -21.32
C PRO A 19 -4.71 -20.33 -20.69
N PRO A 20 -3.77 -19.53 -21.23
CA PRO A 20 -2.40 -19.51 -20.70
C PRO A 20 -2.52 -19.32 -19.20
N ARG A 21 -1.90 -20.21 -18.41
CA ARG A 21 -1.98 -20.13 -16.95
C ARG A 21 -1.52 -18.74 -16.57
N ASP A 22 -2.35 -18.01 -15.84
CA ASP A 22 -2.02 -16.70 -15.29
C ASP A 22 -1.07 -16.92 -14.11
N VAL A 23 0.19 -17.24 -14.42
CA VAL A 23 1.22 -17.59 -13.43
C VAL A 23 1.48 -16.42 -12.49
N LEU A 24 1.40 -15.19 -13.00
CA LEU A 24 1.58 -14.00 -12.21
C LEU A 24 0.42 -13.83 -11.23
N GLY A 25 -0.83 -13.88 -11.70
CA GLY A 25 -2.02 -13.87 -10.86
C GLY A 25 -1.99 -14.96 -9.79
N ASP A 26 -1.66 -16.20 -10.15
CA ASP A 26 -1.54 -17.33 -9.22
C ASP A 26 -0.45 -17.09 -8.15
N ALA A 27 0.71 -16.55 -8.53
CA ALA A 27 1.80 -16.25 -7.60
C ALA A 27 1.43 -15.13 -6.63
N ILE A 28 0.79 -14.07 -7.12
CA ILE A 28 0.27 -12.97 -6.31
C ILE A 28 -0.79 -13.48 -5.33
N ASP A 29 -1.78 -14.24 -5.80
CA ASP A 29 -2.84 -14.79 -4.96
C ASP A 29 -2.29 -15.76 -3.90
N LEU A 30 -1.24 -16.53 -4.23
CA LEU A 30 -0.55 -17.38 -3.26
C LEU A 30 0.17 -16.56 -2.18
N TYR A 31 0.89 -15.52 -2.57
CA TYR A 31 1.56 -14.60 -1.64
C TYR A 31 0.55 -13.94 -0.70
N LEU A 32 -0.53 -13.38 -1.25
CA LEU A 32 -1.55 -12.67 -0.46
C LEU A 32 -2.29 -13.54 0.55
N ARG A 33 -2.28 -14.87 0.38
CA ARG A 33 -2.94 -15.82 1.29
C ARG A 33 -2.27 -15.89 2.66
N ALA A 34 -0.97 -15.61 2.75
CA ALA A 34 -0.28 -15.54 4.04
C ALA A 34 -0.45 -14.14 4.67
N PRO A 35 -0.63 -14.05 5.99
CA PRO A 35 -0.79 -12.77 6.68
C PRO A 35 0.49 -11.93 6.71
N SER A 36 1.66 -12.58 6.66
CA SER A 36 2.98 -11.93 6.64
C SER A 36 4.03 -12.87 6.06
N HIS A 37 5.06 -12.31 5.45
CA HIS A 37 6.19 -13.06 4.89
C HIS A 37 7.52 -12.75 5.57
N GLU A 38 8.40 -13.75 5.59
CA GLU A 38 9.79 -13.56 6.02
C GLU A 38 10.64 -12.87 4.94
N LYS A 39 11.75 -12.24 5.34
CA LYS A 39 12.63 -11.50 4.42
C LYS A 39 13.17 -12.34 3.26
N SER A 40 13.37 -13.64 3.46
CA SER A 40 13.79 -14.58 2.42
C SER A 40 12.68 -14.81 1.39
N GLU A 41 11.44 -15.01 1.85
CA GLU A 41 10.26 -15.19 1.02
C GLU A 41 9.95 -13.93 0.20
N ILE A 42 10.01 -12.75 0.84
CA ILE A 42 9.82 -11.45 0.16
C ILE A 42 10.82 -11.31 -1.00
N ARG A 43 12.09 -11.67 -0.79
CA ARG A 43 13.12 -11.62 -1.84
C ARG A 43 12.87 -12.63 -2.96
N ALA A 44 12.51 -13.85 -2.62
CA ALA A 44 12.21 -14.89 -3.61
C ALA A 44 10.99 -14.50 -4.46
N PHE A 45 9.96 -13.96 -3.83
CA PHE A 45 8.78 -13.45 -4.51
C PHE A 45 9.10 -12.26 -5.41
N ALA A 46 9.93 -11.32 -4.94
CA ALA A 46 10.38 -10.19 -5.77
C ALA A 46 11.07 -10.68 -7.04
N ALA A 47 12.05 -11.58 -6.93
CA ALA A 47 12.77 -12.13 -8.08
C ALA A 47 11.86 -12.88 -9.06
N LEU A 48 10.84 -13.59 -8.56
CA LEU A 48 9.86 -14.27 -9.39
C LEU A 48 8.97 -13.28 -10.16
N VAL A 49 8.41 -12.30 -9.46
CA VAL A 49 7.42 -11.36 -10.00
C VAL A 49 8.05 -10.33 -10.93
N ASP A 50 9.31 -9.97 -10.71
CA ASP A 50 10.02 -8.98 -11.51
C ASP A 50 10.02 -9.38 -13.00
N GLY A 51 10.41 -10.61 -13.34
CA GLY A 51 10.38 -11.06 -14.74
C GLY A 51 8.95 -11.20 -15.31
N LEU A 52 7.98 -11.55 -14.47
CA LEU A 52 6.59 -11.75 -14.90
C LEU A 52 5.85 -10.44 -15.19
N LEU A 53 6.23 -9.34 -14.53
CA LEU A 53 5.60 -8.03 -14.74
C LEU A 53 5.85 -7.45 -16.13
N ASP A 54 6.94 -7.83 -16.81
CA ASP A 54 7.24 -7.33 -18.16
C ASP A 54 6.23 -7.82 -19.20
N ASP A 55 5.76 -9.07 -19.05
CA ASP A 55 4.78 -9.69 -19.94
C ASP A 55 3.32 -9.38 -19.54
N ALA A 56 3.11 -8.86 -18.32
CA ALA A 56 1.79 -8.57 -17.78
C ALA A 56 1.13 -7.39 -18.49
N SER A 57 -0.18 -7.48 -18.73
CA SER A 57 -0.95 -6.36 -19.29
C SER A 57 -1.06 -5.19 -18.31
N ALA A 58 -1.28 -3.97 -18.80
CA ALA A 58 -1.48 -2.80 -17.92
C ALA A 58 -2.65 -2.99 -16.92
N ILE A 59 -3.72 -3.68 -17.35
CA ILE A 59 -4.86 -4.00 -16.49
C ILE A 59 -4.46 -4.94 -15.36
N GLU A 60 -3.63 -5.94 -15.67
CA GLU A 60 -3.14 -6.92 -14.71
C GLU A 60 -2.16 -6.29 -13.71
N ARG A 61 -1.20 -5.48 -14.20
CA ARG A 61 -0.30 -4.72 -13.31
C ARG A 61 -1.06 -3.78 -12.39
N ARG A 62 -2.15 -3.16 -12.86
CA ARG A 62 -3.04 -2.34 -12.02
C ARG A 62 -3.74 -3.18 -10.94
N ARG A 63 -4.27 -4.36 -11.29
CA ARG A 63 -4.87 -5.29 -10.31
C ARG A 63 -3.84 -5.68 -9.24
N ILE A 64 -2.61 -5.98 -9.65
CA ILE A 64 -1.52 -6.38 -8.76
C ILE A 64 -1.12 -5.23 -7.84
N ALA A 65 -0.96 -4.02 -8.39
CA ALA A 65 -0.67 -2.83 -7.60
C ALA A 65 -1.76 -2.58 -6.55
N LEU A 66 -3.04 -2.68 -6.92
CA LEU A 66 -4.14 -2.54 -5.98
C LEU A 66 -4.07 -3.56 -4.83
N ALA A 67 -3.67 -4.79 -5.13
CA ALA A 67 -3.61 -5.88 -4.15
C ALA A 67 -2.38 -5.79 -3.23
N LEU A 68 -1.22 -5.38 -3.75
CA LEU A 68 0.04 -5.27 -3.01
C LEU A 68 0.19 -3.93 -2.27
N ALA A 69 -0.42 -2.85 -2.76
CA ALA A 69 -0.22 -1.52 -2.19
C ALA A 69 -0.47 -1.45 -0.66
N PRO A 70 -1.56 -1.97 -0.07
CA PRO A 70 -1.80 -1.82 1.36
C PRO A 70 -0.89 -2.68 2.26
N ARG A 71 -0.07 -3.57 1.69
CA ARG A 71 0.74 -4.52 2.46
C ARG A 71 2.10 -3.94 2.83
N ALA A 72 2.48 -4.12 4.10
CA ALA A 72 3.78 -3.70 4.63
C ALA A 72 4.93 -4.66 4.27
N ASP A 73 4.62 -5.88 3.88
CA ASP A 73 5.57 -6.89 3.41
C ASP A 73 5.72 -6.92 1.88
N THR A 74 5.17 -5.94 1.17
CA THR A 74 5.39 -5.81 -0.28
C THR A 74 6.89 -5.56 -0.54
N PRO A 75 7.51 -6.28 -1.50
CA PRO A 75 8.91 -6.04 -1.81
C PRO A 75 9.15 -4.60 -2.27
N PRO A 76 10.13 -3.87 -1.69
CA PRO A 76 10.39 -2.47 -2.03
C PRO A 76 10.70 -2.25 -3.53
N GLU A 77 11.38 -3.20 -4.16
CA GLU A 77 11.74 -3.15 -5.58
C GLU A 77 10.50 -3.19 -6.49
N ILE A 78 9.59 -4.13 -6.22
CA ILE A 78 8.32 -4.25 -6.94
C ILE A 78 7.43 -3.02 -6.68
N ALA A 79 7.41 -2.53 -5.44
CA ALA A 79 6.64 -1.34 -5.09
C ALA A 79 7.10 -0.10 -5.87
N ARG A 80 8.42 0.15 -5.95
CA ARG A 80 8.98 1.24 -6.75
C ARG A 80 8.70 1.09 -8.23
N ARG A 81 8.83 -0.12 -8.76
CA ARG A 81 8.59 -0.41 -10.18
C ARG A 81 7.15 -0.09 -10.57
N LEU A 82 6.17 -0.57 -9.78
CA LEU A 82 4.76 -0.27 -10.00
C LEU A 82 4.43 1.21 -9.76
N ALA A 83 5.11 1.88 -8.84
CA ALA A 83 4.95 3.32 -8.58
C ALA A 83 5.54 4.23 -9.66
N THR A 84 6.45 3.72 -10.48
CA THR A 84 7.10 4.44 -11.60
C THR A 84 6.44 4.16 -12.95
N ASP A 85 5.51 3.19 -12.99
CA ASP A 85 4.74 2.85 -14.19
C ASP A 85 3.74 3.97 -14.54
N SER A 86 2.86 3.67 -15.49
CA SER A 86 1.71 4.42 -15.91
C SER A 86 0.89 4.92 -14.72
N ILE A 87 0.38 6.14 -14.84
CA ILE A 87 -0.25 6.85 -13.72
C ILE A 87 -1.39 6.06 -13.04
N GLU A 88 -2.16 5.28 -13.81
CA GLU A 88 -3.27 4.45 -13.29
C GLU A 88 -2.82 3.35 -12.33
N ILE A 89 -1.58 2.88 -12.49
CA ILE A 89 -0.95 1.85 -11.64
C ILE A 89 -0.22 2.55 -10.49
N ALA A 90 0.55 3.58 -10.84
CA ALA A 90 1.37 4.34 -9.89
C ALA A 90 0.53 4.95 -8.76
N GLU A 91 -0.63 5.51 -9.08
CA GLU A 91 -1.56 6.10 -8.10
C GLU A 91 -1.88 5.13 -6.96
N GLN A 92 -2.17 3.85 -7.27
CA GLN A 92 -2.51 2.86 -6.25
C GLN A 92 -1.36 2.63 -5.28
N MET A 93 -0.13 2.56 -5.81
CA MET A 93 1.07 2.34 -4.99
C MET A 93 1.44 3.57 -4.18
N ILE A 94 1.44 4.76 -4.80
CA ILE A 94 1.86 6.00 -4.15
C ILE A 94 0.95 6.34 -2.96
N GLU A 95 -0.36 6.18 -3.13
CA GLU A 95 -1.34 6.60 -2.11
C GLU A 95 -1.48 5.62 -0.95
N ARG A 96 -1.26 4.32 -1.18
CA ARG A 96 -1.59 3.27 -0.20
C ARG A 96 -0.38 2.54 0.35
N SER A 97 0.78 2.62 -0.30
CA SER A 97 1.93 1.83 0.09
C SER A 97 2.74 2.44 1.23
N PRO A 98 2.90 1.71 2.35
CA PRO A 98 3.75 2.14 3.47
C PRO A 98 5.25 1.86 3.22
N VAL A 99 5.59 1.14 2.16
CA VAL A 99 6.97 0.67 1.90
C VAL A 99 7.81 1.72 1.15
N LEU A 100 7.16 2.68 0.48
CA LEU A 100 7.84 3.73 -0.27
C LEU A 100 8.51 4.74 0.68
N THR A 101 9.82 4.89 0.55
CA THR A 101 10.61 5.84 1.36
C THR A 101 10.55 7.25 0.82
N SER A 102 10.97 8.24 1.60
CA SER A 102 11.08 9.63 1.17
C SER A 102 11.94 9.80 -0.09
N THR A 103 13.04 9.06 -0.18
CA THR A 103 13.91 9.03 -1.36
C THR A 103 13.17 8.49 -2.59
N ASP A 104 12.41 7.40 -2.41
CA ASP A 104 11.64 6.81 -3.51
C ASP A 104 10.57 7.77 -4.03
N LEU A 105 9.89 8.50 -3.14
CA LEU A 105 8.89 9.51 -3.52
C LEU A 105 9.51 10.65 -4.32
N VAL A 106 10.72 11.10 -3.97
CA VAL A 106 11.44 12.12 -4.75
C VAL A 106 11.79 11.62 -6.15
N GLU A 107 12.22 10.37 -6.29
CA GLU A 107 12.46 9.78 -7.61
C GLU A 107 11.17 9.61 -8.42
N ILE A 108 10.07 9.19 -7.79
CA ILE A 108 8.76 9.06 -8.44
C ILE A 108 8.27 10.43 -8.96
N MET A 109 8.48 11.52 -8.21
CA MET A 109 8.13 12.88 -8.66
C MET A 109 8.85 13.30 -9.95
N ARG A 110 10.03 12.74 -10.24
CA ARG A 110 10.76 13.02 -11.49
C ARG A 110 10.12 12.39 -12.73
N CYS A 111 9.20 11.43 -12.56
CA CYS A 111 8.55 10.74 -13.67
C CYS A 111 7.60 11.66 -14.45
N GLY A 112 7.00 12.65 -13.78
CA GLY A 112 6.15 13.63 -14.45
C GLY A 112 5.15 14.33 -13.52
N PRO A 113 4.44 15.35 -14.04
CA PRO A 113 3.52 16.16 -13.25
C PRO A 113 2.34 15.35 -12.68
N ALA A 114 1.92 14.28 -13.38
CA ALA A 114 0.88 13.40 -12.88
C ALA A 114 1.31 12.68 -11.61
N HIS A 115 2.54 12.14 -11.58
CA HIS A 115 3.12 11.49 -10.39
C HIS A 115 3.33 12.49 -9.25
N VAL A 116 3.77 13.71 -9.53
CA VAL A 116 3.85 14.82 -8.55
C VAL A 116 2.47 15.05 -7.90
N GLY A 117 1.41 15.13 -8.70
CA GLY A 117 0.05 15.28 -8.21
C GLY A 117 -0.39 14.14 -7.29
N CYS A 118 -0.05 12.89 -7.62
CA CYS A 118 -0.33 11.72 -6.77
C CYS A 118 0.42 11.78 -5.43
N VAL A 119 1.71 12.13 -5.44
CA VAL A 119 2.51 12.27 -4.21
C VAL A 119 1.91 13.34 -3.31
N GLY A 120 1.44 14.46 -3.88
CA GLY A 120 0.79 15.52 -3.12
C GLY A 120 -0.54 15.15 -2.46
N ARG A 121 -1.18 14.02 -2.84
CA ARG A 121 -2.39 13.52 -2.18
C ARG A 121 -2.11 12.67 -0.94
N ARG A 122 -0.84 12.28 -0.71
CA ARG A 122 -0.45 11.56 0.51
C ARG A 122 -0.59 12.47 1.73
N LEU A 123 -1.09 11.89 2.81
CA LEU A 123 -1.23 12.58 4.11
C LEU A 123 0.03 12.47 4.98
N ASP A 124 0.93 11.55 4.64
CA ASP A 124 2.09 11.11 5.41
C ASP A 124 3.43 11.54 4.78
N LEU A 125 3.50 12.78 4.29
CA LEU A 125 4.72 13.32 3.67
C LEU A 125 5.71 13.82 4.70
N ALA A 126 6.97 13.41 4.56
CA ALA A 126 8.08 14.00 5.30
C ALA A 126 8.31 15.47 4.87
N PRO A 127 8.81 16.35 5.76
CA PRO A 127 9.01 17.77 5.47
C PRO A 127 9.88 18.02 4.22
N ASP A 128 10.94 17.24 4.05
CA ASP A 128 11.87 17.36 2.92
C ASP A 128 11.18 17.04 1.59
N VAL A 129 10.30 16.02 1.57
CA VAL A 129 9.53 15.65 0.38
C VAL A 129 8.49 16.72 0.06
N ALA A 130 7.86 17.30 1.08
CA ALA A 130 6.91 18.40 0.91
C ALA A 130 7.58 19.66 0.32
N ALA A 131 8.82 19.97 0.73
CA ALA A 131 9.59 21.07 0.12
C ALA A 131 9.84 20.82 -1.38
N VAL A 132 10.31 19.62 -1.74
CA VAL A 132 10.52 19.23 -3.15
C VAL A 132 9.21 19.27 -3.94
N LEU A 133 8.09 18.86 -3.33
CA LEU A 133 6.77 18.91 -3.96
C LEU A 133 6.36 20.36 -4.28
N ILE A 134 6.55 21.29 -3.35
CA ILE A 134 6.26 22.72 -3.53
C ILE A 134 7.12 23.29 -4.66
N ASP A 135 8.41 22.98 -4.68
CA ASP A 135 9.33 23.45 -5.73
C ASP A 135 8.88 22.96 -7.12
N ASN A 136 8.45 21.69 -7.22
CA ASN A 136 7.94 21.12 -8.47
C ASN A 136 6.59 21.73 -8.89
N ALA A 137 5.73 22.07 -7.93
CA ALA A 137 4.44 22.71 -8.20
C ALA A 137 4.60 24.17 -8.66
N VAL A 138 5.53 24.92 -8.06
CA VAL A 138 5.84 26.31 -8.43
C VAL A 138 6.52 26.40 -9.79
N ALA A 139 7.40 25.44 -10.11
CA ALA A 139 8.10 25.41 -11.40
C ALA A 139 7.19 25.08 -12.59
N ARG A 140 5.98 24.53 -12.38
CA ARG A 140 5.05 24.13 -13.45
C ARG A 140 3.61 24.57 -13.13
N PRO A 141 3.24 25.82 -13.43
CA PRO A 141 1.97 26.42 -13.02
C PRO A 141 0.70 25.88 -13.73
N ASP A 142 0.77 24.83 -14.55
CA ASP A 142 -0.36 24.39 -15.39
C ASP A 142 -1.21 23.24 -14.82
N SER A 143 -1.15 22.97 -13.50
CA SER A 143 -2.11 22.03 -12.88
C SER A 143 -3.34 22.77 -12.36
N PRO A 144 -4.58 22.38 -12.75
CA PRO A 144 -5.77 22.98 -12.15
C PRO A 144 -5.80 22.70 -10.65
N PRO A 145 -6.28 23.64 -9.82
CA PRO A 145 -6.34 23.43 -8.37
C PRO A 145 -7.27 22.26 -8.08
N VAL A 146 -6.71 21.17 -7.56
CA VAL A 146 -7.48 20.06 -7.00
C VAL A 146 -8.12 20.59 -5.73
N VAL A 147 -9.35 21.10 -5.85
CA VAL A 147 -10.14 21.55 -4.72
C VAL A 147 -10.38 20.34 -3.83
N ALA A 148 -9.72 20.30 -2.68
CA ALA A 148 -9.97 19.32 -1.63
C ALA A 148 -11.47 19.37 -1.30
N GLY A 149 -12.20 18.38 -1.79
CA GLY A 149 -13.63 18.25 -1.57
C GLY A 149 -13.89 18.07 -0.08
N THR A 150 -14.24 19.15 0.62
CA THR A 150 -14.92 19.06 1.90
C THR A 150 -16.13 18.17 1.68
N ARG A 151 -16.19 17.02 2.35
CA ARG A 151 -17.31 16.09 2.32
C ARG A 151 -18.62 16.85 2.45
N ARG A 152 -19.29 17.05 1.32
CA ARG A 152 -20.67 17.51 1.27
C ARG A 152 -21.51 16.32 1.68
N ARG A 153 -21.86 16.27 2.97
CA ARG A 153 -22.84 15.36 3.54
C ARG A 153 -24.17 15.62 2.81
N SER A 154 -24.42 14.86 1.76
CA SER A 154 -25.72 14.69 1.17
C SER A 154 -26.54 13.84 2.12
N ASP A 155 -27.39 14.51 2.91
CA ASP A 155 -28.63 13.92 3.41
C ASP A 155 -29.60 15.06 3.70
N ARG A 156 -30.40 15.41 2.70
CA ARG A 156 -31.73 15.99 2.92
C ARG A 156 -32.70 15.36 1.95
N SER A 157 -33.26 14.25 2.42
CA SER A 157 -34.56 13.76 2.04
C SER A 157 -35.65 14.75 2.47
N ALA A 158 -36.73 14.75 1.67
CA ALA A 158 -38.11 15.03 2.05
C ALA A 158 -38.51 16.46 2.51
N THR A 159 -39.26 17.10 1.60
CA THR A 159 -40.40 18.01 1.79
C THR A 159 -41.13 17.91 3.14
N ILE A 160 -41.18 19.01 3.91
CA ILE A 160 -42.27 19.32 4.88
C ILE A 160 -42.44 20.87 4.96
N PRO A 161 -43.66 21.43 4.87
CA PRO A 161 -43.94 22.89 4.94
C PRO A 161 -43.99 23.44 6.39
N PRO A 162 -43.97 24.79 6.58
CA PRO A 162 -43.87 25.40 7.91
C PRO A 162 -45.24 25.70 8.56
N ALA A 163 -45.34 25.49 9.87
CA ALA A 163 -46.38 26.07 10.73
C ALA A 163 -45.82 26.38 12.14
N PRO A 164 -46.41 27.35 12.90
CA PRO A 164 -45.68 28.18 13.84
C PRO A 164 -45.89 27.86 15.34
N ALA A 165 -44.92 28.34 16.12
CA ALA A 165 -44.85 28.71 17.54
C ALA A 165 -46.00 28.36 18.51
N VAL A 166 -45.65 27.69 19.62
CA VAL A 166 -46.19 27.95 20.97
C VAL A 166 -45.16 27.60 22.09
N ALA A 167 -44.87 28.62 22.88
CA ALA A 167 -44.70 28.70 24.35
C ALA A 167 -44.10 27.55 25.20
N ASP A 168 -43.01 27.93 25.89
CA ASP A 168 -42.78 27.88 27.37
C ASP A 168 -42.16 26.64 28.05
N ALA A 169 -41.49 26.95 29.17
CA ALA A 169 -40.87 26.12 30.21
C ALA A 169 -39.35 25.82 30.13
N ALA A 170 -38.62 26.44 31.08
CA ALA A 170 -37.23 26.18 31.49
C ALA A 170 -37.11 24.95 32.44
N PRO A 171 -35.98 24.71 33.13
CA PRO A 171 -34.93 23.77 32.73
C PRO A 171 -34.79 22.56 33.68
N THR A 172 -34.36 21.39 33.17
CA THR A 172 -33.93 20.29 34.04
C THR A 172 -32.67 19.60 33.51
N SER A 173 -31.63 19.71 34.33
CA SER A 173 -30.36 18.97 34.31
C SER A 173 -30.58 17.46 34.42
N VAL A 174 -30.01 16.65 33.50
CA VAL A 174 -29.64 15.24 33.77
C VAL A 174 -28.41 14.82 32.94
N ALA A 175 -27.35 14.51 33.70
CA ALA A 175 -26.33 13.47 33.53
C ALA A 175 -25.62 13.24 32.18
N ALA A 176 -24.32 13.52 32.21
CA ALA A 176 -23.31 12.92 31.34
C ALA A 176 -23.15 11.41 31.64
N PRO A 177 -22.98 10.54 30.63
CA PRO A 177 -22.46 9.22 30.85
C PRO A 177 -20.92 9.22 30.91
N ASP A 178 -20.47 8.53 31.94
CA ASP A 178 -19.12 8.17 32.35
C ASP A 178 -18.32 7.49 31.21
N LEU A 179 -17.17 8.07 30.84
CA LEU A 179 -16.18 7.46 29.97
C LEU A 179 -14.92 7.16 30.81
N PRO A 180 -14.41 5.91 30.83
CA PRO A 180 -13.22 5.58 31.61
C PRO A 180 -11.95 6.21 31.00
N PRO A 181 -10.99 6.65 31.83
CA PRO A 181 -9.73 7.22 31.34
C PRO A 181 -8.79 6.15 30.75
N PRO A 182 -7.97 6.48 29.74
CA PRO A 182 -6.96 5.57 29.22
C PRO A 182 -5.85 5.34 30.24
N MET A 183 -5.61 4.07 30.57
CA MET A 183 -4.49 3.66 31.41
C MET A 183 -3.15 4.01 30.73
N PHE A 184 -2.43 4.95 31.35
CA PHE A 184 -1.01 5.17 31.12
C PHE A 184 -0.24 3.89 31.42
N ARG A 185 0.48 3.36 30.43
CA ARG A 185 1.43 2.27 30.62
C ARG A 185 2.82 2.84 30.88
N VAL A 186 3.31 2.59 32.09
CA VAL A 186 4.62 2.97 32.66
C VAL A 186 5.78 2.32 31.88
N PRO A 187 6.94 2.99 31.74
CA PRO A 187 8.14 2.40 31.12
C PRO A 187 8.76 1.30 32.00
N VAL A 188 9.06 0.15 31.39
CA VAL A 188 9.82 -0.93 32.01
C VAL A 188 11.29 -0.51 32.10
N ARG A 189 11.80 -0.41 33.32
CA ARG A 189 13.24 -0.33 33.61
C ARG A 189 13.83 -1.72 33.40
N GLU A 190 14.69 -1.87 32.41
CA GLU A 190 15.59 -3.02 32.30
C GLU A 190 16.60 -2.99 33.46
N THR A 191 16.67 -4.10 34.20
CA THR A 191 17.72 -4.39 35.17
C THR A 191 18.68 -5.38 34.52
N PRO A 192 20.00 -5.15 34.55
CA PRO A 192 20.98 -6.13 34.08
C PRO A 192 21.30 -7.15 35.19
N PRO A 193 21.45 -8.45 34.88
CA PRO A 193 21.97 -9.40 35.84
C PRO A 193 23.50 -9.32 35.91
N ALA A 194 24.01 -9.16 37.13
CA ALA A 194 25.40 -9.32 37.51
C ALA A 194 25.66 -10.74 38.04
N GLY A 195 26.87 -11.25 37.78
CA GLY A 195 27.48 -12.42 38.43
C GLY A 195 27.47 -13.68 37.56
N THR A 196 28.61 -14.22 37.13
CA THR A 196 29.55 -14.86 38.06
C THR A 196 30.96 -14.89 37.48
N GLU A 197 31.90 -14.40 38.27
CA GLU A 197 33.34 -14.52 38.09
C GLU A 197 33.81 -15.95 38.39
N ALA A 198 34.77 -16.45 37.61
CA ALA A 198 35.69 -17.51 38.04
C ALA A 198 37.10 -17.27 37.50
N LYS A 199 37.81 -16.42 38.24
CA LYS A 199 39.26 -16.36 38.51
C LYS A 199 40.04 -17.67 38.25
N THR A 200 41.20 -17.60 37.58
CA THR A 200 42.54 -17.94 38.14
C THR A 200 43.66 -18.05 37.07
N ALA A 201 44.76 -17.30 37.30
CA ALA A 201 46.17 -17.53 36.92
C ALA A 201 46.58 -17.48 35.42
N ALA A 202 47.74 -16.97 34.99
CA ALA A 202 48.87 -16.33 35.66
C ALA A 202 49.81 -15.70 34.60
N ALA A 203 50.40 -14.57 34.99
CA ALA A 203 51.73 -14.03 34.67
C ALA A 203 52.11 -13.56 33.23
N PRO A 204 52.88 -12.45 33.12
CA PRO A 204 53.37 -11.85 31.88
C PRO A 204 54.84 -12.22 31.61
N VAL A 205 55.25 -12.32 30.34
CA VAL A 205 56.67 -12.16 29.96
C VAL A 205 56.77 -11.37 28.67
N THR A 206 57.33 -10.17 28.81
CA THR A 206 58.00 -9.36 27.81
C THR A 206 59.33 -10.02 27.46
N GLU A 207 59.65 -10.22 26.18
CA GLU A 207 61.04 -10.10 25.73
C GLU A 207 61.14 -9.89 24.20
N PRO A 208 61.88 -8.87 23.73
CA PRO A 208 62.51 -8.79 22.41
C PRO A 208 63.95 -9.37 22.50
N PRO A 209 64.65 -9.69 21.39
CA PRO A 209 65.16 -8.71 20.42
C PRO A 209 64.88 -9.04 18.94
#